data_AF-A0A7S4DWB6-F1
#
_entry.id   AF-A0A7S4DWB6-F1
#
_cell.length_a   1.000
_cell.length_b   1.000
_cell.length_c   1.000
_cell.angle_alpha   90.00
_cell.angle_beta   90.00
_cell.angle_gamma   90.00
#
_symmetry.space_group_name_H-M   'P 1'
#
loop_
_entity.id
_entity.type
_entity.pdbx_description
1 polymer ?
#
loop_
_entity_poly.entity_id
_entity_poly.type
_entity_poly.pdbx_seq_one_letter_code
_entity_poly.pdbx_strand_id
1 'polypeptide(L)'
;GNSVLVDGNPETSLYNVHGIKNTSKIPGHSDDYGSLAQAVHTRFDGNGKNSLPDVILVDGGKGQLAAAEKALERLNLLDKIPILSLAKKKETVYLGKLILSRPETKRSRHVQEHVAGSPDSPLMLLLRRARDEAHASALLAHRRVRKTAAFQSPLDDIP
;
A
#
# COMPACT_ATOMS: atom_id res chain seq x y z
N GLY A 1 4.59 4.33 -4.68
CA GLY A 1 4.25 3.46 -5.82
C GLY A 1 3.44 2.29 -5.31
N ASN A 2 2.70 1.59 -6.17
CA ASN A 2 2.13 0.29 -5.83
C ASN A 2 2.78 -0.81 -6.67
N SER A 3 2.62 -2.05 -6.23
CA SER A 3 2.99 -3.27 -6.96
C SER A 3 1.78 -4.21 -6.97
N VAL A 4 1.79 -5.15 -7.89
CA VAL A 4 0.78 -6.20 -8.02
C VAL A 4 1.50 -7.53 -8.12
N LEU A 5 1.07 -8.52 -7.35
CA LEU A 5 1.54 -9.88 -7.47
C LEU A 5 0.39 -10.75 -7.98
N VAL A 6 0.66 -11.58 -8.97
CA VAL A 6 -0.25 -12.63 -9.47
C VAL A 6 0.44 -13.97 -9.24
N ASP A 7 -0.24 -14.90 -8.57
CA ASP A 7 0.31 -16.20 -8.16
C ASP A 7 1.65 -16.08 -7.40
N GLY A 8 1.77 -15.03 -6.57
CA GLY A 8 2.97 -14.76 -5.78
C GLY A 8 4.15 -14.16 -6.56
N ASN A 9 3.99 -13.89 -7.86
CA ASN A 9 5.00 -13.30 -8.71
C ASN A 9 4.68 -11.84 -9.06
N PRO A 10 5.68 -10.94 -9.07
CA PRO A 10 5.54 -9.57 -9.55
C PRO A 10 4.94 -9.49 -10.96
N GLU A 11 3.79 -8.81 -11.11
CA GLU A 11 3.18 -8.51 -12.41
C GLU A 11 3.38 -7.03 -12.73
N THR A 12 4.55 -6.73 -13.29
CA THR A 12 5.03 -5.34 -13.48
C THR A 12 4.17 -4.52 -14.45
N SER A 13 3.45 -5.17 -15.36
CA SER A 13 2.53 -4.49 -16.29
C SER A 13 1.34 -3.85 -15.58
N LEU A 14 0.97 -4.33 -14.39
CA LEU A 14 -0.15 -3.84 -13.58
C LEU A 14 0.29 -2.82 -12.51
N TYR A 15 1.55 -2.41 -12.54
CA TYR A 15 2.09 -1.43 -11.59
C TYR A 15 1.60 -0.04 -11.98
N ASN A 16 1.01 0.64 -11.02
CA ASN A 16 0.60 2.03 -11.17
C ASN A 16 1.56 2.92 -10.37
N VAL A 17 2.48 3.53 -11.12
CA VAL A 17 3.39 4.55 -10.61
C VAL A 17 2.72 5.91 -10.75
N HIS A 18 1.78 6.22 -9.85
CA HIS A 18 1.19 7.55 -9.79
C HIS A 18 2.12 8.52 -9.04
N GLY A 19 2.39 9.68 -9.63
CA GLY A 19 2.93 10.82 -8.90
C GLY A 19 1.86 11.34 -7.95
N ILE A 20 2.00 11.06 -6.64
CA ILE A 20 1.13 11.64 -5.63
C ILE A 20 1.38 13.15 -5.63
N LYS A 21 0.40 13.94 -6.06
CA LYS A 21 0.42 15.40 -5.97
C LYS A 21 0.28 15.76 -4.49
N ASN A 22 1.41 15.86 -3.80
CA ASN A 22 1.47 16.17 -2.39
C ASN A 22 1.23 17.68 -2.21
N THR A 23 -0.03 18.09 -2.03
CA THR A 23 -0.44 19.52 -1.94
C THR A 23 -0.19 20.14 -0.57
N SER A 24 0.46 19.44 0.36
CA SER A 24 0.73 19.97 1.71
C SER A 24 2.05 19.45 2.27
N LYS A 25 3.18 19.79 1.62
CA LYS A 25 4.50 19.62 2.24
C LYS A 25 4.70 20.69 3.31
N ILE A 26 4.40 20.36 4.56
CA ILE A 26 5.02 21.04 5.70
C ILE A 26 6.41 20.39 5.88
N PRO A 27 7.51 21.14 5.84
CA PRO A 27 8.85 20.58 6.07
C PRO A 27 8.89 19.83 7.42
N GLY A 28 9.17 18.53 7.40
CA GLY A 28 9.25 17.68 8.59
C GLY A 28 8.05 16.75 8.84
N HIS A 29 6.93 16.91 8.12
CA HIS A 29 5.79 16.00 8.22
C HIS A 29 5.59 15.24 6.91
N SER A 30 5.85 13.93 6.93
CA SER A 30 5.41 13.04 5.85
C SER A 30 3.92 12.80 6.05
N ASP A 31 3.06 13.40 5.22
CA ASP A 31 1.64 13.04 5.18
C ASP A 31 1.47 11.69 4.44
N ASP A 32 2.04 10.65 5.04
CA ASP A 32 2.02 9.27 4.54
C ASP A 32 0.59 8.73 4.53
N TYR A 33 -0.28 9.23 5.43
CA TYR A 33 -1.68 8.85 5.51
C TYR A 33 -2.50 9.42 4.35
N GLY A 34 -2.40 10.74 4.09
CA GLY A 34 -3.07 11.38 2.95
C GLY A 34 -2.59 10.80 1.62
N SER A 35 -1.28 10.58 1.49
CA SER A 35 -0.67 9.95 0.33
C SER A 35 -1.20 8.54 0.08
N LEU A 36 -1.32 7.72 1.13
CA LEU A 36 -1.88 6.37 1.04
C LEU A 36 -3.37 6.38 0.67
N ALA A 37 -4.17 7.24 1.30
CA ALA A 37 -5.59 7.37 1.00
C ALA A 37 -5.83 7.78 -0.46
N GLN A 38 -5.04 8.72 -0.98
CA GLN A 38 -5.07 9.10 -2.40
C GLN A 38 -4.67 7.95 -3.31
N ALA A 39 -3.64 7.17 -2.96
CA ALA A 39 -3.22 6.02 -3.76
C ALA A 39 -4.31 4.94 -3.85
N VAL A 40 -5.00 4.66 -2.75
CA VAL A 40 -6.16 3.75 -2.71
C VAL A 40 -7.28 4.31 -3.58
N HIS A 41 -7.63 5.59 -3.41
CA HIS A 41 -8.65 6.25 -4.21
C HIS A 41 -8.36 6.13 -5.71
N THR A 42 -7.21 6.64 -6.17
CA THR A 42 -6.84 6.62 -7.59
C THR A 42 -6.84 5.21 -8.18
N ARG A 43 -6.48 4.17 -7.41
CA ARG A 43 -6.47 2.79 -7.92
C ARG A 43 -7.88 2.22 -8.11
N PHE A 44 -8.83 2.59 -7.28
CA PHE A 44 -10.13 1.92 -7.17
C PHE A 44 -11.35 2.78 -7.54
N ASP A 45 -11.18 4.10 -7.68
CA ASP A 45 -12.22 5.08 -8.05
C ASP A 45 -12.74 4.90 -9.50
N GLY A 46 -12.01 4.18 -10.35
CA GLY A 46 -12.40 3.92 -11.73
C GLY A 46 -13.39 2.76 -11.91
N ASN A 47 -14.66 2.93 -11.52
CA ASN A 47 -15.86 2.15 -11.94
C ASN A 47 -15.62 0.69 -12.42
N GLY A 48 -14.88 -0.14 -11.67
CA GLY A 48 -14.68 -1.56 -11.98
C GLY A 48 -13.88 -1.91 -13.23
N LYS A 49 -13.09 -0.99 -13.82
CA LYS A 49 -12.22 -1.34 -14.97
C LYS A 49 -11.00 -2.19 -14.58
N ASN A 50 -10.59 -2.12 -13.32
CA ASN A 50 -9.60 -3.03 -12.76
C ASN A 50 -10.33 -4.09 -11.92
N SER A 51 -9.96 -5.36 -12.09
CA SER A 51 -10.41 -6.43 -11.20
C SER A 51 -10.05 -6.07 -9.76
N LEU A 52 -10.98 -6.35 -8.83
CA LEU A 52 -10.68 -6.20 -7.41
C LEU A 52 -9.61 -7.23 -7.03
N PRO A 53 -8.57 -6.83 -6.27
CA PRO A 53 -7.57 -7.79 -5.80
C PRO A 53 -8.18 -8.70 -4.74
N ASP A 54 -7.62 -9.91 -4.62
CA ASP A 54 -7.99 -10.84 -3.55
C ASP A 54 -7.58 -10.32 -2.17
N VAL A 55 -6.52 -9.50 -2.11
CA VAL A 55 -6.01 -8.91 -0.87
C VAL A 55 -5.19 -7.66 -1.15
N ILE A 56 -5.27 -6.68 -0.24
CA ILE A 56 -4.40 -5.50 -0.21
C ILE A 56 -3.40 -5.65 0.93
N LEU A 57 -2.11 -5.44 0.61
CA LEU A 57 -1.04 -5.31 1.59
C LEU A 57 -0.56 -3.85 1.66
N VAL A 58 -0.60 -3.26 2.85
CA VAL A 58 -0.06 -1.92 3.13
C VAL A 58 1.33 -2.05 3.74
N ASP A 59 2.32 -1.36 3.15
CA ASP A 59 3.67 -1.23 3.74
C ASP A 59 3.61 -0.26 4.93
N GLY A 60 3.29 -0.81 6.10
CA GLY A 60 3.56 -0.22 7.40
C GLY A 60 2.53 -0.50 8.48
N GLY A 61 2.33 0.45 9.40
CA GLY A 61 1.70 0.20 10.69
C GLY A 61 0.18 0.34 10.75
N LYS A 62 -0.40 0.09 11.94
CA LYS A 62 -1.84 0.19 12.23
C LYS A 62 -2.47 1.53 11.78
N GLY A 63 -1.76 2.65 11.92
CA GLY A 63 -2.25 3.96 11.47
C GLY A 63 -2.44 4.03 9.95
N GLN A 64 -1.52 3.47 9.18
CA GLN A 64 -1.59 3.42 7.72
C GLN A 64 -2.68 2.44 7.26
N LEU A 65 -2.80 1.29 7.93
CA LEU A 65 -3.92 0.37 7.72
C LEU A 65 -5.26 1.10 7.90
N ALA A 66 -5.45 1.81 9.01
CA ALA A 66 -6.68 2.55 9.29
C ALA A 66 -6.96 3.66 8.25
N ALA A 67 -5.93 4.33 7.73
CA ALA A 67 -6.09 5.32 6.66
C ALA A 67 -6.55 4.66 5.35
N ALA A 68 -5.97 3.51 4.99
CA ALA A 68 -6.38 2.75 3.81
C ALA A 68 -7.82 2.21 3.94
N GLU A 69 -8.21 1.71 5.12
CA GLU A 69 -9.58 1.27 5.39
C GLU A 69 -10.60 2.39 5.20
N LYS A 70 -10.32 3.59 5.73
CA LYS A 70 -11.18 4.77 5.52
C LYS A 70 -11.32 5.14 4.05
N ALA A 71 -10.25 4.98 3.27
CA ALA A 71 -10.31 5.23 1.83
C ALA A 71 -11.18 4.18 1.11
N LEU A 72 -11.05 2.89 1.47
CA LEU A 72 -11.91 1.83 0.93
C LEU A 72 -13.37 1.99 1.35
N GLU A 73 -13.63 2.47 2.58
CA GLU A 73 -14.97 2.76 3.09
C GLU A 73 -15.67 3.82 2.24
N ARG A 74 -14.98 4.92 1.90
CA ARG A 74 -15.49 5.97 1.01
C ARG A 74 -15.83 5.47 -0.40
N LEU A 75 -15.21 4.38 -0.84
CA LEU A 75 -15.45 3.75 -2.13
C LEU A 75 -16.48 2.60 -2.05
N ASN A 76 -17.06 2.31 -0.89
CA ASN A 76 -17.93 1.15 -0.65
C ASN A 76 -17.24 -0.19 -0.98
N LEU A 77 -15.94 -0.29 -0.68
CA LEU A 77 -15.09 -1.46 -0.91
C LEU A 77 -14.56 -2.11 0.38
N LEU A 78 -14.75 -1.47 1.53
CA LEU A 78 -14.22 -1.96 2.82
C LEU A 78 -14.69 -3.40 3.13
N ASP A 79 -15.96 -3.70 2.84
CA ASP A 79 -16.54 -5.02 3.08
C ASP A 79 -16.36 -6.01 1.90
N LYS A 80 -15.63 -5.60 0.85
CA LYS A 80 -15.41 -6.38 -0.37
C LYS A 80 -13.98 -6.86 -0.52
N ILE A 81 -13.01 -6.09 -0.06
CA ILE A 81 -11.59 -6.35 -0.30
C ILE A 81 -10.87 -6.57 1.04
N PRO A 82 -10.32 -7.77 1.29
CA PRO A 82 -9.46 -8.01 2.44
C PRO A 82 -8.23 -7.10 2.42
N ILE A 83 -7.88 -6.52 3.56
CA ILE A 83 -6.71 -5.67 3.69
C ILE A 83 -5.92 -6.02 4.95
N LEU A 84 -4.59 -6.00 4.85
CA LEU A 84 -3.66 -6.13 5.97
C LEU A 84 -2.47 -5.18 5.81
N SER A 85 -1.67 -5.02 6.85
CA SER A 85 -0.43 -4.27 6.79
C SER A 85 0.74 -5.02 7.43
N LEU A 86 1.95 -4.75 6.96
CA LEU A 86 3.19 -5.31 7.50
C LEU A 86 4.11 -4.18 8.01
N ALA A 87 4.27 -4.08 9.33
CA ALA A 87 5.11 -3.05 9.94
C ALA A 87 6.59 -3.46 9.99
N LYS A 88 7.46 -2.63 9.39
CA LYS A 88 8.89 -2.91 9.17
C LYS A 88 9.71 -3.28 10.41
N LYS A 89 9.50 -2.60 11.55
CA LYS A 89 10.39 -2.72 12.73
C LYS A 89 10.36 -4.09 13.42
N LYS A 90 9.19 -4.73 13.47
CA LYS A 90 8.97 -6.00 14.19
C LYS A 90 8.33 -7.06 13.29
N GLU A 91 8.24 -6.78 11.98
CA GLU A 91 7.50 -7.57 10.99
C GLU A 91 6.08 -7.93 11.46
N THR A 92 5.45 -6.99 12.16
CA THR A 92 4.13 -7.16 12.75
C THR A 92 3.07 -7.06 11.68
N VAL A 93 2.22 -8.08 11.59
CA VAL A 93 1.09 -8.12 10.67
C VAL A 93 -0.15 -7.60 11.38
N TYR A 94 -0.75 -6.53 10.85
CA TYR A 94 -2.04 -6.02 11.31
C TYR A 94 -3.13 -6.42 10.32
N LEU A 95 -4.23 -6.97 10.83
CA LEU A 95 -5.36 -7.37 10.01
C LEU A 95 -6.42 -6.28 9.94
N GLY A 96 -7.00 -6.10 8.75
CA GLY A 96 -8.13 -5.20 8.55
C GLY A 96 -9.46 -5.78 9.03
N LYS A 97 -10.45 -4.89 9.13
CA LYS A 97 -11.80 -5.16 9.66
C LYS A 97 -12.50 -6.34 9.00
N LEU A 98 -12.46 -6.43 7.66
CA LEU A 98 -13.11 -7.53 6.93
C LEU A 98 -12.47 -8.88 7.25
N ILE A 99 -11.15 -8.94 7.44
CA ILE A 99 -10.48 -10.17 7.84
C ILE A 99 -10.88 -10.51 9.29
N LEU A 100 -10.86 -9.52 10.18
CA LEU A 100 -11.18 -9.70 11.59
C LEU A 100 -12.65 -10.05 11.86
N SER A 101 -13.57 -9.68 10.96
CA SER A 101 -15.00 -9.98 11.11
C SER A 101 -15.32 -11.45 10.87
N ARG A 102 -14.43 -12.21 10.22
CA ARG A 102 -14.66 -13.60 9.86
C ARG A 102 -14.66 -14.51 11.10
N PRO A 103 -15.52 -15.55 11.15
CA PRO A 103 -15.63 -16.42 12.32
C PRO A 103 -14.31 -17.10 12.71
N GLU A 104 -13.48 -17.46 11.74
CA GLU A 104 -12.18 -18.13 11.93
C GLU A 104 -11.16 -17.26 12.67
N THR A 105 -11.22 -15.93 12.51
CA THR A 105 -10.30 -15.00 13.19
C THR A 105 -10.76 -14.63 14.59
N LYS A 106 -12.06 -14.72 14.89
CA LYS A 106 -12.62 -14.41 16.22
C LYS A 106 -12.20 -15.38 17.32
N ARG A 107 -11.77 -16.60 16.97
CA ARG A 107 -11.37 -17.63 17.94
C ARG A 107 -10.00 -17.42 18.56
N SER A 108 -9.20 -16.47 18.08
CA SER A 108 -7.84 -16.24 18.58
C SER A 108 -7.62 -14.77 18.89
N ARG A 109 -7.60 -14.43 20.19
CA ARG A 109 -7.28 -13.06 20.67
C ARG A 109 -5.89 -12.59 20.22
N HIS A 110 -4.97 -13.51 19.92
CA HIS A 110 -3.62 -13.20 19.39
C HIS A 110 -3.61 -12.84 17.90
N VAL A 111 -4.64 -13.19 17.13
CA VAL A 111 -4.74 -12.89 15.69
C VAL A 111 -5.01 -11.41 15.42
N GLN A 112 -5.49 -10.66 16.41
CA GLN A 112 -5.80 -9.23 16.25
C GLN A 112 -4.57 -8.35 16.00
N GLU A 113 -3.38 -8.82 16.38
CA GLU A 113 -2.13 -8.04 16.26
C GLU A 113 -0.94 -8.85 15.73
N HIS A 114 -1.03 -10.18 15.68
CA HIS A 114 0.10 -11.06 15.36
C HIS A 114 -0.37 -12.29 14.57
N VAL A 115 -0.48 -12.17 13.24
CA VAL A 115 -0.42 -13.34 12.34
C VAL A 115 1.04 -13.76 12.09
N ALA A 116 1.98 -13.19 12.83
CA ALA A 116 3.38 -13.60 12.78
C ALA A 116 3.49 -15.03 13.33
N GLY A 117 3.42 -16.01 12.41
CA GLY A 117 3.99 -17.32 12.64
C GLY A 117 5.51 -17.24 12.78
N SER A 118 6.21 -18.36 12.63
CA SER A 118 7.67 -18.34 12.52
C SER A 118 8.10 -17.31 11.45
N PRO A 119 9.15 -16.50 11.68
CA PRO A 119 9.69 -15.59 10.67
C PRO A 119 9.95 -16.28 9.32
N ASP A 120 10.32 -17.56 9.36
CA ASP A 120 10.63 -18.38 8.18
C ASP A 120 9.41 -19.11 7.61
N SER A 121 8.21 -18.84 8.13
CA SER A 121 6.98 -19.39 7.56
C SER A 121 6.78 -18.91 6.11
N PRO A 122 6.23 -19.75 5.21
CA PRO A 122 5.97 -19.38 3.82
C PRO A 122 5.14 -18.10 3.69
N LEU A 123 4.18 -17.88 4.60
CA LEU A 123 3.37 -16.66 4.63
C LEU A 123 4.23 -15.41 4.89
N MET A 124 5.09 -15.43 5.91
CA MET A 124 5.93 -14.29 6.24
C MET A 124 6.96 -14.01 5.14
N LEU A 125 7.46 -15.03 4.46
CA LEU A 125 8.32 -14.87 3.28
C LEU A 125 7.58 -14.18 2.13
N LEU A 126 6.34 -14.58 1.84
CA LEU A 126 5.50 -13.96 0.81
C LEU A 126 5.18 -12.49 1.14
N LEU A 127 4.78 -12.20 2.38
CA LEU A 127 4.46 -10.83 2.80
C LEU A 127 5.68 -9.90 2.73
N ARG A 128 6.86 -10.38 3.11
CA ARG A 128 8.12 -9.63 2.96
C ARG A 128 8.44 -9.37 1.49
N ARG A 129 8.34 -10.39 0.63
CA ARG A 129 8.58 -10.23 -0.81
C ARG A 129 7.64 -9.20 -1.43
N ALA A 130 6.34 -9.25 -1.09
CA ALA A 130 5.36 -8.29 -1.56
C ALA A 130 5.66 -6.85 -1.08
N ARG A 131 6.06 -6.69 0.20
CA ARG A 131 6.49 -5.39 0.76
C ARG A 131 7.72 -4.86 0.05
N ASP A 132 8.75 -5.69 -0.12
CA ASP A 132 10.02 -5.28 -0.71
C ASP A 132 9.83 -4.88 -2.17
N GLU A 133 8.92 -5.55 -2.90
CA GLU A 133 8.51 -5.18 -4.26
C GLU A 133 7.76 -3.85 -4.31
N ALA A 134 6.82 -3.62 -3.38
CA ALA A 134 6.12 -2.34 -3.27
C ALA A 134 7.09 -1.18 -2.97
N HIS A 135 8.08 -1.43 -2.09
CA HIS A 135 9.13 -0.49 -1.76
C HIS A 135 10.03 -0.21 -2.97
N ALA A 136 10.43 -1.25 -3.71
CA ALA A 136 11.22 -1.11 -4.94
C ALA A 136 10.49 -0.27 -6.00
N SER A 137 9.20 -0.56 -6.24
CA SER A 137 8.35 0.23 -7.14
C SER A 137 8.26 1.70 -6.71
N ALA A 138 8.10 1.97 -5.41
CA ALA A 138 8.09 3.33 -4.89
C ALA A 138 9.43 4.06 -5.08
N LEU A 139 10.57 3.39 -4.85
CA LEU A 139 11.90 3.97 -5.09
C LEU A 139 12.12 4.29 -6.57
N LEU A 140 11.72 3.39 -7.47
CA LEU A 140 11.78 3.61 -8.92
C LEU A 140 10.93 4.83 -9.34
N ALA A 141 9.73 4.97 -8.78
CA ALA A 141 8.86 6.13 -8.99
C ALA A 141 9.55 7.43 -8.58
N HIS A 142 10.09 7.48 -7.36
CA HIS A 142 10.79 8.67 -6.86
C HIS A 142 12.02 9.01 -7.70
N ARG A 143 12.77 8.01 -8.18
CA ARG A 143 13.92 8.22 -9.07
C ARG A 143 13.49 8.83 -10.41
N ARG A 144 12.38 8.37 -11.00
CA ARG A 144 11.84 8.94 -12.26
C ARG A 144 11.46 10.40 -12.09
N VAL A 145 10.70 10.73 -11.05
CA VAL A 145 10.30 12.12 -10.76
C VAL A 145 11.50 13.05 -10.58
N ARG A 146 12.53 12.61 -9.84
CA ARG A 146 13.76 13.42 -9.66
C ARG A 146 14.54 13.62 -10.96
N LYS A 147 14.61 12.59 -11.82
CA LYS A 147 15.25 12.73 -13.13
C LYS A 147 14.53 13.77 -13.98
N THR A 148 13.20 13.70 -14.07
CA THR A 148 12.40 14.68 -14.84
C THR A 148 12.56 16.10 -14.28
N ALA A 149 12.58 16.27 -12.96
CA ALA A 149 12.82 17.57 -12.33
C ALA A 149 14.26 18.10 -12.57
N ALA A 150 15.24 17.22 -12.75
CA ALA A 150 16.61 17.60 -13.09
C ALA A 150 16.76 18.01 -14.58
N PHE A 151 15.83 17.61 -15.45
CA PHE A 151 15.78 18.04 -16.86
C PHE A 151 14.96 19.32 -17.07
N GLN A 152 14.15 19.75 -16.10
CA GLN A 152 13.61 21.10 -16.06
C GLN A 152 14.71 22.04 -15.58
N SER A 153 15.49 22.54 -16.53
CA SER A 153 16.60 23.46 -16.28
C SER A 153 16.04 24.86 -15.99
N PRO A 154 16.66 25.66 -15.10
CA PRO A 154 16.36 27.09 -14.98
C PRO A 154 16.56 27.90 -16.28
N LEU A 155 17.04 27.28 -17.36
CA LEU A 155 17.11 27.85 -18.71
C LEU A 155 15.77 27.85 -19.47
N ASP A 156 14.78 27.04 -19.07
CA ASP A 156 13.44 27.06 -19.70
C ASP A 156 12.60 28.28 -19.27
N ASP A 157 13.07 29.05 -18.28
CA ASP A 157 12.50 30.32 -17.81
C ASP A 157 13.22 31.56 -18.38
N ILE A 158 14.15 31.40 -19.33
CA ILE A 158 14.78 32.54 -20.02
C ILE A 158 14.00 32.80 -21.33
N PRO A 159 13.30 33.96 -21.45
CA PRO A 159 12.54 34.34 -22.64
C PRO A 159 13.40 34.64 -23.87
#